data_AF-A0A850DFE9-F1
#
_entry.id   AF-A0A850DFE9-F1
#
_cell.length_a   1.000
_cell.length_b   1.000
_cell.length_c   1.000
_cell.angle_alpha   90.00
_cell.angle_beta   90.00
_cell.angle_gamma   90.00
#
_symmetry.space_group_name_H-M   'P 1'
#
loop_
_entity.id
_entity.type
_entity.pdbx_description
1 polymer ?
#
loop_
_entity_poly.entity_id
_entity_poly.type
_entity_poly.pdbx_seq_one_letter_code
_entity_poly.pdbx_strand_id
1 'polypeptide(L)'
;MSESETPPGAEPDVAFSLTGKAPAESDADPGERRVAPPVAESASGGRRRVADGLPPLRPLWARWVTVAGVCAALDSRPEVAVVPSKATFDSDGGSGSTLSLLPGGRAVLSGGWAGSHAEVGALYTGAPSWVAGAVLNPRVESGSLAFCYWWENGTWRMGESPHPPEVSDALPPIWTDRGVIDHVRGLLQVDAADEERAEQLGDAIETLFGAADLSVVTRDLVAAIFDDPVAADVDSAYLQFDMAGLASVLPTPLSESEAIAVVRDYILDRDLETPGYPVSGLVASRVSVGWMVYVPAPAGQVMLGRAIFYVADDGELERSSSSTPPSAYSIGFEERFRQRLGIS
;
A
#
# COMPACT_ATOMS: atom_id res chain seq x y z
N MET A 1 5.92 -1.09 -73.29
CA MET A 1 5.82 0.24 -73.91
C MET A 1 4.56 0.86 -73.33
N SER A 2 4.52 1.89 -72.51
CA SER A 2 5.46 2.80 -71.83
C SER A 2 4.50 3.69 -70.99
N GLU A 3 4.80 4.09 -69.75
CA GLU A 3 5.33 5.44 -69.42
C GLU A 3 4.74 6.57 -70.29
N SER A 4 4.23 7.70 -69.78
CA SER A 4 4.15 8.28 -68.41
C SER A 4 2.73 8.89 -68.18
N GLU A 5 2.36 9.77 -67.21
CA GLU A 5 3.07 10.58 -66.21
C GLU A 5 2.14 11.03 -65.05
N THR A 6 2.73 11.56 -63.97
CA THR A 6 2.13 12.36 -62.85
C THR A 6 3.11 13.53 -62.64
N PRO A 7 2.74 14.81 -62.36
CA PRO A 7 1.99 15.26 -61.16
C PRO A 7 1.28 16.66 -61.37
N PRO A 8 1.14 17.60 -60.40
CA PRO A 8 1.14 17.54 -58.93
C PRO A 8 -0.07 18.23 -58.20
N GLY A 9 -0.20 17.85 -56.93
CA GLY A 9 -0.70 18.57 -55.73
C GLY A 9 -1.44 19.91 -55.78
N ALA A 10 -2.52 19.95 -54.99
CA ALA A 10 -2.95 21.11 -54.19
C ALA A 10 -3.70 20.63 -52.94
N GLU A 11 -3.30 21.07 -51.75
CA GLU A 11 -4.06 20.90 -50.50
C GLU A 11 -5.26 21.85 -50.46
N PRO A 12 -6.38 21.48 -49.81
CA PRO A 12 -7.40 22.43 -49.39
C PRO A 12 -7.35 22.72 -47.88
N ASP A 13 -7.25 24.00 -47.53
CA ASP A 13 -7.51 24.56 -46.20
C ASP A 13 -8.82 24.02 -45.59
N VAL A 14 -8.75 23.55 -44.34
CA VAL A 14 -9.95 23.25 -43.55
C VAL A 14 -10.43 24.53 -42.87
N ALA A 15 -11.26 25.29 -43.57
CA ALA A 15 -11.91 26.48 -43.02
C ALA A 15 -12.88 26.12 -41.89
N PHE A 16 -12.64 26.65 -40.69
CA PHE A 16 -13.59 26.62 -39.57
C PHE A 16 -14.88 27.35 -39.96
N SER A 17 -16.01 26.63 -39.98
CA SER A 17 -17.33 27.23 -40.24
C SER A 17 -18.25 27.09 -39.03
N LEU A 18 -18.35 28.17 -38.26
CA LEU A 18 -19.25 28.31 -37.12
C LEU A 18 -20.69 28.49 -37.61
N THR A 19 -21.48 27.41 -37.62
CA THR A 19 -22.94 27.50 -37.76
C THR A 19 -23.59 27.14 -36.42
N GLY A 20 -23.98 28.15 -35.65
CA GLY A 20 -24.67 27.97 -34.38
C GLY A 20 -26.04 27.34 -34.58
N LYS A 21 -26.30 26.22 -33.89
CA LYS A 21 -27.64 25.63 -33.76
C LYS A 21 -28.02 25.69 -32.28
N ALA A 22 -29.00 26.53 -31.94
CA ALA A 22 -29.50 26.63 -30.58
C ALA A 22 -30.09 25.28 -30.12
N PRO A 23 -29.75 24.79 -28.91
CA PRO A 23 -30.50 23.70 -28.30
C PRO A 23 -31.86 24.23 -27.84
N ALA A 24 -32.89 23.39 -27.99
CA ALA A 24 -34.23 23.71 -27.54
C ALA A 24 -34.32 23.72 -26.00
N GLU A 25 -35.28 24.49 -25.48
CA GLU A 25 -35.73 24.36 -24.10
C GLU A 25 -36.19 22.91 -23.85
N SER A 26 -35.60 22.27 -22.83
CA SER A 26 -35.99 20.97 -22.31
C SER A 26 -36.19 21.14 -20.81
N ASP A 27 -37.32 20.65 -20.29
CA ASP A 27 -37.76 20.87 -18.93
C ASP A 27 -36.68 20.57 -17.88
N ALA A 28 -36.49 21.51 -16.96
CA ALA A 28 -35.65 21.33 -15.78
C ALA A 28 -36.43 20.54 -14.72
N ASP A 29 -36.03 19.28 -14.51
CA ASP A 29 -36.61 18.38 -13.49
C ASP A 29 -36.45 18.97 -12.07
N PRO A 30 -37.52 19.09 -11.26
CA PRO A 30 -37.47 19.85 -10.02
C PRO A 30 -36.92 19.04 -8.84
N GLY A 31 -35.62 19.17 -8.61
CA GLY A 31 -35.07 19.19 -7.26
C GLY A 31 -34.26 17.97 -6.81
N GLU A 32 -33.02 17.89 -7.29
CA GLU A 32 -31.93 17.29 -6.51
C GLU A 32 -31.73 18.09 -5.20
N ARG A 33 -32.50 17.72 -4.16
CA ARG A 33 -32.16 18.12 -2.79
C ARG A 33 -30.84 17.45 -2.43
N ARG A 34 -29.74 18.22 -2.48
CA ARG A 34 -28.55 17.95 -1.67
C ARG A 34 -29.00 17.82 -0.21
N VAL A 35 -29.18 16.59 0.25
CA VAL A 35 -29.36 16.29 1.66
C VAL A 35 -28.02 16.60 2.32
N ALA A 36 -27.99 17.66 3.14
CA ALA A 36 -26.81 17.92 3.96
C ALA A 36 -26.55 16.67 4.82
N PRO A 37 -25.33 16.14 4.89
CA PRO A 37 -25.06 14.93 5.65
C PRO A 37 -25.47 15.18 7.10
N PRO A 38 -26.35 14.33 7.69
CA PRO A 38 -26.75 14.52 9.07
C PRO A 38 -25.50 14.43 9.94
N VAL A 39 -25.17 15.56 10.58
CA VAL A 39 -24.28 15.54 11.75
C VAL A 39 -24.98 14.65 12.77
N ALA A 40 -24.25 13.71 13.37
CA ALA A 40 -24.79 12.88 14.42
C ALA A 40 -25.30 13.77 15.56
N GLU A 41 -26.61 14.00 15.62
CA GLU A 41 -27.23 14.63 16.79
C GLU A 41 -26.83 13.79 18.00
N SER A 42 -26.32 14.46 19.02
CA SER A 42 -25.98 13.83 20.30
C SER A 42 -27.25 13.51 21.08
N ALA A 43 -28.10 12.67 20.49
CA ALA A 43 -29.32 12.14 21.07
C ALA A 43 -28.95 11.27 22.26
N SER A 44 -28.99 11.88 23.45
CA SER A 44 -28.70 11.30 24.76
C SER A 44 -29.78 10.31 25.21
N GLY A 45 -30.01 9.28 24.39
CA GLY A 45 -31.03 8.23 24.54
C GLY A 45 -30.87 7.06 23.56
N GLY A 46 -30.05 7.19 22.51
CA GLY A 46 -29.75 6.11 21.56
C GLY A 46 -28.99 4.94 22.20
N ARG A 47 -29.50 3.71 22.06
CA ARG A 47 -28.89 2.52 22.69
C ARG A 47 -27.68 2.02 21.90
N ARG A 48 -26.52 2.62 22.16
CA ARG A 48 -25.19 2.12 21.74
C ARG A 48 -25.00 0.65 22.17
N ARG A 49 -24.82 -0.25 21.19
CA ARG A 49 -24.60 -1.69 21.38
C ARG A 49 -23.15 -2.06 21.05
N VAL A 50 -22.71 -3.25 21.50
CA VAL A 50 -21.46 -3.88 21.04
C VAL A 50 -21.76 -4.61 19.73
N ALA A 51 -20.84 -4.51 18.77
CA ALA A 51 -20.93 -5.22 17.49
C ALA A 51 -20.10 -6.51 17.55
N ASP A 52 -20.66 -7.52 18.20
CA ASP A 52 -20.04 -8.84 18.32
C ASP A 52 -19.90 -9.53 16.95
N GLY A 53 -18.77 -10.22 16.73
CA GLY A 53 -18.46 -10.94 15.49
C GLY A 53 -17.40 -10.27 14.60
N LEU A 54 -17.10 -8.98 14.79
CA LEU A 54 -15.97 -8.33 14.13
C LEU A 54 -14.64 -8.64 14.86
N PRO A 55 -13.56 -8.99 14.13
CA PRO A 55 -12.20 -9.03 14.67
C PRO A 55 -11.76 -7.71 15.30
N PRO A 56 -10.82 -7.72 16.27
CA PRO A 56 -10.18 -6.50 16.76
C PRO A 56 -9.56 -5.67 15.62
N LEU A 57 -9.51 -4.35 15.78
CA LEU A 57 -9.14 -3.42 14.69
C LEU A 57 -7.79 -3.73 14.02
N ARG A 58 -6.75 -4.14 14.77
CA ARG A 58 -5.42 -4.45 14.20
C ARG A 58 -5.45 -5.68 13.26
N PRO A 59 -5.88 -6.88 13.71
CA PRO A 59 -6.10 -8.02 12.81
C PRO A 59 -7.03 -7.72 11.64
N LEU A 60 -8.12 -6.97 11.86
CA LEU A 60 -9.03 -6.58 10.78
C LEU A 60 -8.30 -5.76 9.69
N TRP A 61 -7.46 -4.82 10.10
CA TRP A 61 -6.66 -3.98 9.20
C TRP A 61 -5.61 -4.79 8.46
N ALA A 62 -4.80 -5.58 9.17
CA ALA A 62 -3.76 -6.42 8.56
C ALA A 62 -4.32 -7.38 7.50
N ARG A 63 -5.47 -8.02 7.81
CA ARG A 63 -6.16 -8.92 6.88
C ARG A 63 -6.70 -8.20 5.64
N TRP A 64 -7.28 -7.01 5.79
CA TRP A 64 -7.74 -6.20 4.65
C TRP A 64 -6.58 -5.82 3.73
N VAL A 65 -5.47 -5.36 4.31
CA VAL A 65 -4.27 -4.97 3.57
C VAL A 65 -3.64 -6.16 2.87
N THR A 66 -3.67 -7.35 3.47
CA THR A 66 -3.18 -8.59 2.85
C THR A 66 -3.99 -8.95 1.59
N VAL A 67 -5.32 -8.87 1.64
CA VAL A 67 -6.16 -9.10 0.45
C VAL A 67 -5.89 -8.03 -0.60
N ALA A 68 -5.81 -6.75 -0.22
CA ALA A 68 -5.50 -5.66 -1.15
C ALA A 68 -4.13 -5.84 -1.82
N GLY A 69 -3.11 -6.26 -1.07
CA GLY A 69 -1.76 -6.53 -1.57
C GLY A 69 -1.74 -7.64 -2.61
N VAL A 70 -2.43 -8.76 -2.35
CA VAL A 70 -2.55 -9.86 -3.33
C VAL A 70 -3.31 -9.42 -4.58
N CYS A 71 -4.41 -8.68 -4.45
CA CYS A 71 -5.12 -8.14 -5.61
C CYS A 71 -4.24 -7.18 -6.45
N ALA A 72 -3.42 -6.35 -5.80
CA ALA A 72 -2.50 -5.42 -6.46
C ALA A 72 -1.37 -6.14 -7.22
N ALA A 73 -0.80 -7.21 -6.65
CA ALA A 73 0.22 -8.02 -7.32
C ALA A 73 -0.29 -8.76 -8.58
N LEU A 74 -1.59 -9.00 -8.68
CA LEU A 74 -2.23 -9.73 -9.77
C LEU A 74 -2.78 -8.83 -10.88
N ASP A 75 -2.48 -7.52 -10.88
CA ASP A 75 -3.06 -6.47 -11.76
C ASP A 75 -4.58 -6.61 -11.96
N SER A 76 -5.25 -7.09 -10.91
CA SER A 76 -6.70 -7.23 -10.91
C SER A 76 -7.30 -5.88 -10.56
N ARG A 77 -8.38 -5.48 -11.25
CA ARG A 77 -9.12 -4.26 -10.87
C ARG A 77 -9.42 -4.31 -9.38
N PRO A 78 -9.02 -3.31 -8.58
CA PRO A 78 -9.04 -3.47 -7.13
C PRO A 78 -10.47 -3.34 -6.61
N GLU A 79 -11.18 -4.48 -6.57
CA GLU A 79 -12.35 -4.67 -5.70
C GLU A 79 -12.00 -4.29 -4.26
N VAL A 80 -10.76 -4.60 -3.84
CA VAL A 80 -10.18 -4.25 -2.54
C VAL A 80 -9.01 -3.29 -2.77
N ALA A 81 -9.00 -2.13 -2.11
CA ALA A 81 -7.90 -1.15 -2.18
C ALA A 81 -7.59 -0.54 -0.81
N VAL A 82 -6.32 -0.15 -0.61
CA VAL A 82 -5.86 0.61 0.55
C VAL A 82 -5.23 1.94 0.11
N VAL A 83 -5.48 2.98 0.89
CA VAL A 83 -4.79 4.28 0.85
C VAL A 83 -4.49 4.70 2.30
N PRO A 84 -3.67 5.73 2.55
CA PRO A 84 -3.36 6.15 3.91
C PRO A 84 -4.61 6.39 4.78
N SER A 85 -4.68 5.65 5.89
CA SER A 85 -5.80 5.63 6.85
C SER A 85 -7.17 5.19 6.32
N LYS A 86 -7.27 4.59 5.12
CA LYS A 86 -8.56 4.14 4.57
C LYS A 86 -8.41 2.91 3.70
N ALA A 87 -9.27 1.92 3.89
CA ALA A 87 -9.45 0.82 2.94
C ALA A 87 -10.88 0.80 2.41
N THR A 88 -11.04 0.38 1.16
CA THR A 88 -12.32 0.24 0.46
C THR A 88 -12.48 -1.16 -0.08
N PHE A 89 -13.74 -1.60 -0.15
CA PHE A 89 -14.15 -2.79 -0.86
C PHE A 89 -15.43 -2.48 -1.64
N ASP A 90 -15.48 -2.80 -2.92
CA ASP A 90 -16.71 -2.81 -3.72
C ASP A 90 -16.74 -4.12 -4.52
N SER A 91 -17.85 -4.86 -4.43
CA SER A 91 -18.07 -6.08 -5.19
C SER A 91 -18.93 -5.81 -6.43
N ASP A 92 -18.77 -6.65 -7.45
CA ASP A 92 -19.55 -6.61 -8.70
C ASP A 92 -21.08 -6.59 -8.49
N GLY A 93 -21.57 -7.11 -7.36
CA GLY A 93 -22.97 -7.08 -6.96
C GLY A 93 -23.50 -5.70 -6.54
N GLY A 94 -22.66 -4.65 -6.54
CA GLY A 94 -23.03 -3.32 -6.06
C GLY A 94 -23.12 -3.22 -4.54
N SER A 95 -22.56 -4.20 -3.81
CA SER A 95 -22.30 -4.15 -2.37
C SER A 95 -20.90 -3.61 -2.12
N GLY A 96 -20.65 -3.03 -0.95
CA GLY A 96 -19.32 -2.55 -0.61
C GLY A 96 -19.23 -1.85 0.74
N SER A 97 -18.00 -1.55 1.15
CA SER A 97 -17.68 -0.99 2.44
C SER A 97 -16.39 -0.16 2.46
N THR A 98 -16.19 0.51 3.57
CA THR A 98 -15.04 1.37 3.83
C THR A 98 -14.66 1.27 5.30
N LEU A 99 -13.39 0.99 5.54
CA LEU A 99 -12.75 1.07 6.84
C LEU A 99 -11.91 2.35 6.90
N SER A 100 -12.36 3.33 7.68
CA SER A 100 -11.65 4.60 7.92
C SER A 100 -10.93 4.54 9.28
N LEU A 101 -9.60 4.62 9.29
CA LEU A 101 -8.80 4.77 10.50
C LEU A 101 -8.74 6.24 10.93
N LEU A 102 -8.74 6.48 12.24
CA LEU A 102 -8.80 7.83 12.82
C LEU A 102 -7.78 8.01 13.96
N PRO A 103 -7.25 9.24 14.17
CA PRO A 103 -6.28 9.52 15.22
C PRO A 103 -6.74 9.07 16.61
N GLY A 104 -5.80 8.55 17.42
CA GLY A 104 -6.10 8.02 18.76
C GLY A 104 -6.64 6.59 18.76
N GLY A 105 -6.32 5.78 17.74
CA GLY A 105 -6.71 4.36 17.69
C GLY A 105 -8.21 4.14 17.54
N ARG A 106 -8.90 5.04 16.83
CA ARG A 106 -10.33 4.97 16.50
C ARG A 106 -10.50 4.49 15.06
N ALA A 107 -11.65 3.93 14.72
CA ALA A 107 -11.99 3.62 13.35
C ALA A 107 -13.51 3.62 13.12
N VAL A 108 -13.91 3.70 11.85
CA VAL A 108 -15.29 3.52 11.40
C VAL A 108 -15.30 2.51 10.25
N LEU A 109 -16.09 1.45 10.39
CA LEU A 109 -16.38 0.49 9.33
C LEU A 109 -17.83 0.68 8.89
N SER A 110 -18.05 1.09 7.65
CA SER A 110 -19.41 1.38 7.15
C SER A 110 -19.55 1.00 5.69
N GLY A 111 -20.77 0.75 5.25
CA GLY A 111 -21.02 0.21 3.91
C GLY A 111 -22.49 -0.07 3.66
N GLY A 112 -22.77 -0.76 2.56
CA GLY A 112 -24.11 -1.16 2.17
C GLY A 112 -24.17 -1.69 0.76
N TRP A 113 -25.38 -1.81 0.24
CA TRP A 113 -25.71 -2.44 -1.04
C TRP A 113 -26.74 -1.62 -1.81
N ALA A 114 -26.81 -1.82 -3.12
CA ALA A 114 -27.82 -1.19 -3.96
C ALA A 114 -29.24 -1.56 -3.47
N GLY A 115 -30.11 -0.56 -3.30
CA GLY A 115 -31.47 -0.77 -2.79
C GLY A 115 -31.59 -0.93 -1.27
N SER A 116 -30.54 -0.68 -0.49
CA SER A 116 -30.71 -0.41 0.95
C SER A 116 -31.62 0.81 1.13
N HIS A 117 -32.60 0.68 2.03
CA HIS A 117 -33.50 1.75 2.46
C HIS A 117 -33.47 1.94 3.98
N ALA A 118 -32.33 1.62 4.62
CA ALA A 118 -32.14 1.80 6.05
C ALA A 118 -32.26 3.28 6.43
N GLU A 119 -32.87 3.57 7.58
CA GLU A 119 -32.87 4.92 8.13
C GLU A 119 -31.45 5.28 8.55
N VAL A 120 -30.76 6.07 7.72
CA VAL A 120 -29.32 6.33 7.84
C VAL A 120 -28.91 6.82 9.24
N GLY A 121 -29.72 7.66 9.88
CA GLY A 121 -29.47 8.14 11.25
C GLY A 121 -29.55 7.06 12.33
N ALA A 122 -30.40 6.04 12.14
CA ALA A 122 -30.55 4.92 13.07
C ALA A 122 -29.29 4.03 13.10
N LEU A 123 -28.64 3.83 11.95
CA LEU A 123 -27.46 2.94 11.79
C LEU A 123 -26.34 3.24 12.79
N TYR A 124 -26.09 4.52 13.07
CA TYR A 124 -25.08 5.02 14.02
C TYR A 124 -25.67 5.87 15.15
N THR A 125 -26.93 5.65 15.50
CA THR A 125 -27.53 6.23 16.71
C THR A 125 -26.70 5.89 17.97
N GLY A 126 -26.37 6.92 18.75
CA GLY A 126 -25.49 6.80 19.93
C GLY A 126 -23.99 6.72 19.62
N ALA A 127 -23.58 6.98 18.37
CA ALA A 127 -22.18 7.17 18.02
C ALA A 127 -21.63 8.51 18.55
N PRO A 128 -20.31 8.61 18.84
CA PRO A 128 -19.66 9.87 19.14
C PRO A 128 -19.71 10.85 17.97
N SER A 129 -19.59 12.15 18.24
CA SER A 129 -19.65 13.23 17.23
C SER A 129 -18.56 13.17 16.15
N TRP A 130 -17.51 12.36 16.33
CA TRP A 130 -16.49 12.09 15.30
C TRP A 130 -16.91 11.02 14.28
N VAL A 131 -18.01 10.30 14.50
CA VAL A 131 -18.67 9.46 13.50
C VAL A 131 -19.64 10.35 12.72
N ALA A 132 -19.19 10.86 11.58
CA ALA A 132 -19.91 11.80 10.73
C ALA A 132 -19.65 11.51 9.24
N GLY A 133 -20.43 12.10 8.34
CA GLY A 133 -20.39 11.82 6.89
C GLY A 133 -18.99 11.71 6.27
N ALA A 134 -18.05 12.58 6.65
CA ALA A 134 -16.68 12.61 6.12
C ALA A 134 -15.84 11.35 6.41
N VAL A 135 -16.22 10.51 7.39
CA VAL A 135 -15.52 9.24 7.72
C VAL A 135 -16.33 8.00 7.36
N LEU A 136 -17.56 8.18 6.89
CA LEU A 136 -18.45 7.10 6.43
C LEU A 136 -18.14 6.72 4.97
N ASN A 137 -18.65 5.56 4.56
CA ASN A 137 -18.68 5.15 3.17
C ASN A 137 -19.52 6.14 2.34
N PRO A 138 -19.10 6.54 1.11
CA PRO A 138 -19.82 7.49 0.27
C PRO A 138 -21.29 7.17 -0.02
N ARG A 139 -21.71 5.91 0.13
CA ARG A 139 -23.12 5.46 0.05
C ARG A 139 -24.04 6.15 1.07
N VAL A 140 -23.48 6.86 2.06
CA VAL A 140 -24.24 7.79 2.94
C VAL A 140 -24.89 8.93 2.14
N GLU A 141 -24.24 9.42 1.07
CA GLU A 141 -24.74 10.52 0.24
C GLU A 141 -25.78 10.04 -0.77
N SER A 142 -25.65 8.81 -1.28
CA SER A 142 -26.62 8.17 -2.18
C SER A 142 -27.80 7.51 -1.46
N GLY A 143 -27.87 7.59 -0.12
CA GLY A 143 -28.88 6.92 0.69
C GLY A 143 -28.82 5.39 0.66
N SER A 144 -27.72 4.80 0.19
CA SER A 144 -27.54 3.35 0.04
C SER A 144 -26.69 2.73 1.17
N LEU A 145 -26.40 3.49 2.23
CA LEU A 145 -25.76 2.99 3.43
C LEU A 145 -26.70 1.98 4.12
N ALA A 146 -26.14 0.88 4.63
CA ALA A 146 -26.89 -0.19 5.29
C ALA A 146 -26.31 -0.58 6.66
N PHE A 147 -25.04 -0.26 6.93
CA PHE A 147 -24.43 -0.46 8.23
C PHE A 147 -23.35 0.57 8.56
N CYS A 148 -23.15 0.79 9.86
CA CYS A 148 -22.06 1.57 10.42
C CYS A 148 -21.65 1.01 11.80
N TYR A 149 -20.39 0.59 11.89
CA TYR A 149 -19.71 0.17 13.11
C TYR A 149 -18.59 1.17 13.42
N TRP A 150 -18.34 1.44 14.70
CA TRP A 150 -17.21 2.29 15.11
C TRP A 150 -16.39 1.63 16.22
N TRP A 151 -15.07 1.75 16.11
CA TRP A 151 -14.12 1.23 17.09
C TRP A 151 -13.67 2.34 18.04
N GLU A 152 -13.82 2.08 19.34
CA GLU A 152 -13.37 2.99 20.39
C GLU A 152 -13.08 2.20 21.67
N ASN A 153 -11.93 2.45 22.30
CA ASN A 153 -11.51 1.81 23.55
C ASN A 153 -11.54 0.26 23.50
N GLY A 154 -11.01 -0.32 22.43
CA GLY A 154 -10.85 -1.78 22.31
C GLY A 154 -12.12 -2.55 21.94
N THR A 155 -13.18 -1.89 21.43
CA THR A 155 -14.46 -2.56 21.13
C THR A 155 -15.14 -1.93 19.92
N TRP A 156 -15.66 -2.78 19.02
CA TRP A 156 -16.60 -2.37 17.97
C TRP A 156 -17.99 -2.11 18.54
N ARG A 157 -18.62 -1.03 18.09
CA ARG A 157 -19.94 -0.60 18.54
C ARG A 157 -20.84 -0.22 17.37
N MET A 158 -22.14 -0.28 17.61
CA MET A 158 -23.19 -0.08 16.61
C MET A 158 -24.39 0.65 17.20
N GLY A 159 -25.14 1.35 16.34
CA GLY A 159 -26.48 1.83 16.61
C GLY A 159 -27.49 0.73 16.25
N GLU A 160 -28.42 1.04 15.35
CA GLU A 160 -29.43 0.11 14.81
C GLU A 160 -29.00 -0.61 13.54
N SER A 161 -27.70 -0.58 13.19
CA SER A 161 -27.14 -1.42 12.13
C SER A 161 -27.44 -2.93 12.33
N PRO A 162 -27.43 -3.75 11.26
CA PRO A 162 -27.44 -5.22 11.37
C PRO A 162 -26.23 -5.74 12.16
N HIS A 163 -26.31 -6.96 12.71
CA HIS A 163 -25.13 -7.58 13.32
C HIS A 163 -24.09 -7.93 12.23
N PRO A 164 -22.78 -7.90 12.55
CA PRO A 164 -21.73 -8.12 11.56
C PRO A 164 -21.87 -9.36 10.66
N PRO A 165 -22.30 -10.55 11.14
CA PRO A 165 -22.51 -11.71 10.27
C PRO A 165 -23.59 -11.51 9.19
N GLU A 166 -24.50 -10.54 9.35
CA GLU A 166 -25.56 -10.22 8.39
C GLU A 166 -25.06 -9.34 7.22
N VAL A 167 -23.82 -8.84 7.29
CA VAL A 167 -23.23 -7.95 6.26
C VAL A 167 -21.99 -8.55 5.58
N SER A 168 -21.86 -9.88 5.62
CA SER A 168 -20.75 -10.64 5.02
C SER A 168 -20.46 -10.22 3.58
N ASP A 169 -21.50 -10.08 2.76
CA ASP A 169 -21.41 -9.90 1.31
C ASP A 169 -20.99 -8.47 0.91
N ALA A 170 -20.92 -7.57 1.88
CA ALA A 170 -20.43 -6.20 1.72
C ALA A 170 -19.03 -6.00 2.33
N LEU A 171 -18.36 -7.08 2.75
CA LEU A 171 -17.01 -7.06 3.31
C LEU A 171 -16.12 -8.08 2.57
N PRO A 172 -14.82 -7.81 2.41
CA PRO A 172 -13.88 -8.83 1.96
C PRO A 172 -13.74 -9.94 3.03
N PRO A 173 -13.16 -11.12 2.72
CA PRO A 173 -13.13 -12.28 3.62
C PRO A 173 -12.11 -12.16 4.78
N ILE A 174 -12.19 -11.07 5.55
CA ILE A 174 -11.24 -10.64 6.60
C ILE A 174 -11.60 -11.13 8.02
N TRP A 175 -12.66 -11.94 8.15
CA TRP A 175 -13.24 -12.36 9.42
C TRP A 175 -12.32 -13.25 10.26
N THR A 176 -11.53 -14.11 9.61
CA THR A 176 -10.61 -15.06 10.26
C THR A 176 -9.36 -15.21 9.43
N ASP A 177 -8.24 -15.59 10.06
CA ASP A 177 -6.97 -15.81 9.36
C ASP A 177 -7.12 -16.89 8.30
N ARG A 178 -7.77 -18.00 8.67
CA ARG A 178 -8.17 -19.07 7.74
C ARG A 178 -9.00 -18.55 6.55
N GLY A 179 -9.98 -17.67 6.79
CA GLY A 179 -10.81 -17.12 5.72
C GLY A 179 -10.02 -16.30 4.70
N VAL A 180 -8.99 -15.58 5.15
CA VAL A 180 -8.05 -14.88 4.25
C VAL A 180 -7.14 -15.86 3.53
N ILE A 181 -6.59 -16.87 4.22
CA ILE A 181 -5.73 -17.90 3.60
C ILE A 181 -6.48 -18.67 2.51
N ASP A 182 -7.69 -19.14 2.81
CA ASP A 182 -8.55 -19.86 1.85
C ASP A 182 -8.95 -18.96 0.66
N HIS A 183 -9.12 -17.64 0.86
CA HIS A 183 -9.35 -16.68 -0.22
C HIS A 183 -8.11 -16.40 -1.08
N VAL A 184 -6.95 -16.16 -0.46
CA VAL A 184 -5.68 -15.90 -1.16
C VAL A 184 -5.24 -17.12 -1.96
N ARG A 185 -5.42 -18.34 -1.43
CA ARG A 185 -5.27 -19.59 -2.20
C ARG A 185 -6.12 -19.59 -3.48
N GLY A 186 -7.37 -19.14 -3.38
CA GLY A 186 -8.28 -19.01 -4.52
C GLY A 186 -7.83 -17.96 -5.54
N LEU A 187 -7.38 -16.79 -5.09
CA LEU A 187 -6.85 -15.73 -5.96
C LEU A 187 -5.59 -16.17 -6.72
N LEU A 188 -4.67 -16.86 -6.02
CA LEU A 188 -3.43 -17.39 -6.58
C LEU A 188 -3.63 -18.71 -7.35
N GLN A 189 -4.85 -19.25 -7.39
CA GLN A 189 -5.22 -20.50 -8.07
C GLN A 189 -4.35 -21.71 -7.65
N VAL A 190 -3.96 -21.77 -6.37
CA VAL A 190 -3.21 -22.90 -5.82
C VAL A 190 -4.02 -24.19 -5.96
N ASP A 191 -3.45 -25.21 -6.58
CA ASP A 191 -4.11 -26.50 -6.78
C ASP A 191 -4.40 -27.16 -5.44
N ALA A 192 -5.64 -27.62 -5.24
CA ALA A 192 -6.05 -28.35 -4.05
C ALA A 192 -5.36 -29.72 -3.91
N ALA A 193 -4.73 -30.22 -4.97
CA ALA A 193 -3.88 -31.42 -4.93
C ALA A 193 -2.43 -31.14 -4.46
N ASP A 194 -1.99 -29.87 -4.44
CA ASP A 194 -0.66 -29.49 -3.96
C ASP A 194 -0.73 -29.10 -2.48
N GLU A 195 -0.85 -30.11 -1.62
CA GLU A 195 -0.95 -29.95 -0.16
C GLU A 195 0.28 -29.23 0.43
N GLU A 196 1.48 -29.48 -0.11
CA GLU A 196 2.73 -28.86 0.34
C GLU A 196 2.74 -27.36 0.04
N ARG A 197 2.45 -26.95 -1.20
CA ARG A 197 2.35 -25.53 -1.53
C ARG A 197 1.23 -24.84 -0.76
N ALA A 198 0.09 -25.52 -0.59
CA ALA A 198 -1.02 -24.99 0.19
C ALA A 198 -0.61 -24.72 1.65
N GLU A 199 0.12 -25.63 2.31
CA GLU A 199 0.65 -25.46 3.66
C GLU A 199 1.65 -24.29 3.74
N GLN A 200 2.64 -24.25 2.84
CA GLN A 200 3.64 -23.16 2.75
C GLN A 200 3.00 -21.77 2.59
N LEU A 201 1.93 -21.65 1.79
CA LEU A 201 1.19 -20.41 1.64
C LEU A 201 0.47 -19.99 2.94
N GLY A 202 -0.05 -20.96 3.70
CA GLY A 202 -0.64 -20.71 5.02
C GLY A 202 0.39 -20.12 5.98
N ASP A 203 1.53 -20.78 6.14
CA ASP A 203 2.63 -20.35 7.01
C ASP A 203 3.18 -18.96 6.62
N ALA A 204 3.30 -18.67 5.32
CA ALA A 204 3.72 -17.36 4.83
C ALA A 204 2.73 -16.24 5.20
N ILE A 205 1.42 -16.49 5.04
CA ILE A 205 0.37 -15.52 5.40
C ILE A 205 0.27 -15.34 6.92
N GLU A 206 0.38 -16.40 7.72
CA GLU A 206 0.38 -16.29 9.18
C GLU A 206 1.61 -15.52 9.69
N THR A 207 2.78 -15.76 9.10
CA THR A 207 4.01 -14.99 9.38
C THR A 207 3.83 -13.52 9.01
N LEU A 208 3.22 -13.22 7.86
CA LEU A 208 2.90 -11.87 7.43
C LEU A 208 1.94 -11.17 8.42
N PHE A 209 0.90 -11.85 8.92
CA PHE A 209 0.01 -11.29 9.94
C PHE A 209 0.75 -10.92 11.23
N GLY A 210 1.66 -11.79 11.69
CA GLY A 210 2.51 -11.50 12.85
C GLY A 210 3.41 -10.28 12.64
N ALA A 211 3.97 -10.10 11.45
CA ALA A 211 4.76 -8.92 11.09
C ALA A 211 3.89 -7.65 10.95
N ALA A 212 2.68 -7.77 10.40
CA ALA A 212 1.72 -6.68 10.24
C ALA A 212 1.21 -6.16 11.60
N ASP A 213 0.91 -7.04 12.55
CA ASP A 213 0.49 -6.62 13.90
C ASP A 213 1.54 -5.75 14.62
N LEU A 214 2.82 -5.94 14.26
CA LEU A 214 3.99 -5.21 14.77
C LEU A 214 4.44 -4.03 13.88
N SER A 215 3.83 -3.80 12.72
CA SER A 215 4.28 -2.84 11.69
C SER A 215 5.74 -3.06 11.23
N VAL A 216 6.10 -4.32 10.93
CA VAL A 216 7.44 -4.71 10.45
C VAL A 216 7.39 -5.58 9.18
N VAL A 217 6.35 -5.44 8.34
CA VAL A 217 6.26 -6.17 7.07
C VAL A 217 7.42 -5.78 6.15
N THR A 218 8.13 -6.76 5.61
CA THR A 218 9.22 -6.55 4.64
C THR A 218 8.80 -7.02 3.25
N ARG A 219 9.52 -6.58 2.22
CA ARG A 219 9.29 -7.03 0.83
C ARG A 219 9.39 -8.55 0.70
N ASP A 220 10.33 -9.18 1.41
CA ASP A 220 10.54 -10.63 1.38
C ASP A 220 9.37 -11.41 1.98
N LEU A 221 8.74 -10.88 3.05
CA LEU A 221 7.54 -11.48 3.63
C LEU A 221 6.33 -11.41 2.69
N VAL A 222 6.22 -10.33 1.90
CA VAL A 222 5.20 -10.21 0.85
C VAL A 222 5.55 -11.13 -0.32
N ALA A 223 6.82 -11.20 -0.73
CA ALA A 223 7.27 -12.06 -1.82
C ALA A 223 7.02 -13.56 -1.55
N ALA A 224 7.18 -14.01 -0.30
CA ALA A 224 6.97 -15.40 0.12
C ALA A 224 5.53 -15.93 -0.09
N ILE A 225 4.57 -15.05 -0.36
CA ILE A 225 3.19 -15.43 -0.71
C ILE A 225 3.11 -15.96 -2.15
N PHE A 226 4.01 -15.56 -3.05
CA PHE A 226 3.94 -15.83 -4.49
C PHE A 226 4.95 -16.89 -4.92
N ASP A 227 4.53 -17.84 -5.77
CA ASP A 227 5.40 -18.89 -6.34
C ASP A 227 6.44 -18.33 -7.32
N ASP A 228 6.03 -17.35 -8.12
CA ASP A 228 6.89 -16.61 -9.03
C ASP A 228 6.81 -15.10 -8.72
N PRO A 229 7.73 -14.59 -7.88
CA PRO A 229 7.86 -13.16 -7.58
C PRO A 229 8.24 -12.27 -8.78
N VAL A 230 8.48 -12.84 -9.96
CA VAL A 230 8.74 -12.12 -11.23
C VAL A 230 7.46 -12.01 -12.06
N ALA A 231 6.52 -12.95 -11.91
CA ALA A 231 5.20 -12.89 -12.52
C ALA A 231 4.21 -12.03 -11.71
N ALA A 232 4.40 -11.95 -10.39
CA ALA A 232 3.61 -11.10 -9.49
C ALA A 232 4.24 -9.72 -9.30
N ASP A 233 3.44 -8.65 -9.31
CA ASP A 233 3.92 -7.30 -8.94
C ASP A 233 4.02 -7.15 -7.41
N VAL A 234 5.10 -7.72 -6.87
CA VAL A 234 5.44 -7.68 -5.43
C VAL A 234 5.62 -6.25 -4.92
N ASP A 235 6.02 -5.30 -5.78
CA ASP A 235 6.21 -3.91 -5.39
C ASP A 235 4.87 -3.19 -5.22
N SER A 236 3.91 -3.41 -6.12
CA SER A 236 2.51 -2.96 -5.95
C SER A 236 1.83 -3.59 -4.73
N ALA A 237 2.13 -4.86 -4.41
CA ALA A 237 1.66 -5.49 -3.18
C ALA A 237 2.28 -4.85 -1.93
N TYR A 238 3.60 -4.69 -1.89
CA TYR A 238 4.31 -4.09 -0.76
C TYR A 238 3.86 -2.64 -0.51
N LEU A 239 3.57 -1.88 -1.57
CA LEU A 239 3.03 -0.52 -1.48
C LEU A 239 1.69 -0.45 -0.72
N GLN A 240 0.85 -1.49 -0.77
CA GLN A 240 -0.38 -1.53 0.06
C GLN A 240 -0.04 -1.59 1.56
N PHE A 241 1.00 -2.31 1.97
CA PHE A 241 1.46 -2.37 3.36
C PHE A 241 2.15 -1.08 3.81
N ASP A 242 2.89 -0.41 2.91
CA ASP A 242 3.50 0.90 3.18
C ASP A 242 2.44 1.98 3.40
N MET A 243 1.50 2.13 2.45
CA MET A 243 0.35 3.04 2.59
C MET A 243 -0.50 2.74 3.84
N ALA A 244 -0.50 1.48 4.30
CA ALA A 244 -1.22 1.05 5.48
C ALA A 244 -0.51 1.34 6.82
N GLY A 245 0.76 1.76 6.81
CA GLY A 245 1.60 1.88 8.02
C GLY A 245 1.94 0.52 8.65
N LEU A 246 2.00 -0.54 7.83
CA LEU A 246 2.32 -1.91 8.23
C LEU A 246 3.72 -2.35 7.77
N ALA A 247 4.26 -1.68 6.75
CA ALA A 247 5.64 -1.88 6.30
C ALA A 247 6.66 -1.50 7.38
N SER A 248 7.80 -2.18 7.34
CA SER A 248 8.97 -1.86 8.14
C SER A 248 9.55 -0.50 7.72
N VAL A 249 9.75 0.39 8.71
CA VAL A 249 10.50 1.64 8.53
C VAL A 249 12.01 1.38 8.45
N LEU A 250 12.48 0.19 8.87
CA LEU A 250 13.84 -0.26 8.59
C LEU A 250 13.92 -0.72 7.12
N PRO A 251 14.87 -0.20 6.32
CA PRO A 251 15.13 -0.70 4.98
C PRO A 251 15.45 -2.19 4.96
N THR A 252 15.06 -2.89 3.90
CA THR A 252 15.60 -4.22 3.61
C THR A 252 17.12 -4.10 3.42
N PRO A 253 17.95 -4.91 4.10
CA PRO A 253 19.40 -4.84 3.93
C PRO A 253 19.82 -5.07 2.48
N LEU A 254 20.62 -4.17 1.93
CA LEU A 254 21.16 -4.32 0.56
C LEU A 254 21.99 -5.59 0.45
N SER A 255 21.99 -6.24 -0.72
CA SER A 255 22.96 -7.28 -1.03
C SER A 255 24.36 -6.69 -1.29
N GLU A 256 25.40 -7.53 -1.19
CA GLU A 256 26.77 -7.17 -1.58
C GLU A 256 26.83 -6.68 -3.04
N SER A 257 26.11 -7.37 -3.94
CA SER A 257 26.06 -7.05 -5.37
C SER A 257 25.48 -5.67 -5.64
N GLU A 258 24.39 -5.30 -4.95
CA GLU A 258 23.76 -3.99 -5.08
C GLU A 258 24.64 -2.89 -4.50
N ALA A 259 25.24 -3.09 -3.32
CA ALA A 259 26.16 -2.12 -2.75
C ALA A 259 27.39 -1.85 -3.65
N ILE A 260 27.91 -2.89 -4.32
CA ILE A 260 28.97 -2.74 -5.33
C ILE A 260 28.45 -1.98 -6.58
N ALA A 261 27.21 -2.24 -7.02
CA ALA A 261 26.60 -1.55 -8.15
C ALA A 261 26.43 -0.05 -7.87
N VAL A 262 25.82 0.34 -6.74
CA VAL A 262 25.63 1.74 -6.34
C VAL A 262 26.96 2.51 -6.33
N VAL A 263 28.05 1.90 -5.84
CA VAL A 263 29.37 2.53 -5.82
C VAL A 263 30.03 2.59 -7.21
N ARG A 264 29.85 1.55 -8.04
CA ARG A 264 30.33 1.54 -9.42
C ARG A 264 29.68 2.67 -10.21
N ASP A 265 28.36 2.77 -10.16
CA ASP A 265 27.59 3.75 -10.92
C ASP A 265 27.93 5.16 -10.45
N TYR A 266 28.05 5.38 -9.13
CA TYR A 266 28.52 6.65 -8.56
C TYR A 266 29.93 7.08 -9.02
N ILE A 267 30.86 6.13 -9.20
CA ILE A 267 32.22 6.42 -9.70
C ILE A 267 32.18 6.80 -11.18
N LEU A 268 31.39 6.08 -11.98
CA LEU A 268 31.25 6.29 -13.43
C LEU A 268 30.53 7.60 -13.74
N ASP A 269 29.40 7.88 -13.10
CA ASP A 269 28.57 9.08 -13.32
C ASP A 269 29.29 10.39 -12.98
N ARG A 270 30.26 10.34 -12.05
CA ARG A 270 31.00 11.52 -11.57
C ARG A 270 32.41 11.62 -12.15
N ASP A 271 32.77 10.77 -13.12
CA ASP A 271 34.08 10.66 -13.74
C ASP A 271 35.23 10.78 -12.72
N LEU A 272 35.10 10.03 -11.62
CA LEU A 272 36.04 10.14 -10.52
C LEU A 272 37.37 9.50 -10.92
N GLU A 273 38.37 10.35 -11.21
CA GLU A 273 39.76 9.91 -11.32
C GLU A 273 40.15 9.14 -10.05
N THR A 274 40.28 7.83 -10.20
CA THR A 274 40.71 6.92 -9.12
C THR A 274 41.92 6.10 -9.60
N PRO A 275 43.10 6.73 -9.76
CA PRO A 275 44.29 6.05 -10.28
C PRO A 275 44.68 4.85 -9.42
N GLY A 276 44.81 3.67 -10.03
CA GLY A 276 45.12 2.42 -9.33
C GLY A 276 43.94 1.75 -8.62
N TYR A 277 42.70 2.17 -8.91
CA TYR A 277 41.49 1.71 -8.24
C TYR A 277 40.43 1.31 -9.30
N PRO A 278 40.53 0.11 -9.90
CA PRO A 278 39.61 -0.31 -10.94
C PRO A 278 38.22 -0.64 -10.36
N VAL A 279 37.15 -0.16 -11.01
CA VAL A 279 35.76 -0.48 -10.62
C VAL A 279 35.40 -1.98 -10.69
N SER A 280 36.22 -2.77 -11.40
CA SER A 280 36.13 -4.25 -11.44
C SER A 280 36.80 -4.94 -10.24
N GLY A 281 37.56 -4.20 -9.43
CA GLY A 281 38.23 -4.69 -8.21
C GLY A 281 37.53 -4.31 -6.91
N LEU A 282 36.31 -3.75 -6.98
CA LEU A 282 35.50 -3.42 -5.81
C LEU A 282 35.06 -4.70 -5.08
N VAL A 283 35.23 -4.72 -3.76
CA VAL A 283 34.63 -5.69 -2.85
C VAL A 283 33.80 -4.96 -1.82
N ALA A 284 32.78 -5.61 -1.27
CA ALA A 284 32.04 -5.09 -0.13
C ALA A 284 32.43 -5.84 1.15
N SER A 285 32.36 -5.13 2.28
CA SER A 285 32.48 -5.72 3.60
C SER A 285 31.32 -5.24 4.45
N ARG A 286 30.53 -6.17 4.97
CA ARG A 286 29.31 -5.86 5.73
C ARG A 286 29.66 -5.08 7.00
N VAL A 287 28.94 -4.00 7.25
CA VAL A 287 28.95 -3.25 8.51
C VAL A 287 27.55 -3.32 9.14
N SER A 288 27.37 -2.70 10.32
CA SER A 288 26.14 -2.79 11.11
C SER A 288 24.87 -2.41 10.35
N VAL A 289 24.92 -1.35 9.52
CA VAL A 289 23.77 -0.76 8.82
C VAL A 289 24.00 -0.59 7.30
N GLY A 290 24.81 -1.47 6.71
CA GLY A 290 25.12 -1.42 5.29
C GLY A 290 26.46 -2.06 4.94
N TRP A 291 27.16 -1.46 3.98
CA TRP A 291 28.38 -2.01 3.38
C TRP A 291 29.50 -0.97 3.28
N MET A 292 30.71 -1.38 3.64
CA MET A 292 31.95 -0.67 3.32
C MET A 292 32.50 -1.23 2.00
N VAL A 293 32.51 -0.43 0.94
CA VAL A 293 32.94 -0.83 -0.41
C VAL A 293 34.28 -0.19 -0.75
N TYR A 294 35.24 -1.01 -1.18
CA TYR A 294 36.61 -0.59 -1.44
C TYR A 294 37.34 -1.54 -2.40
N VAL A 295 38.47 -1.09 -2.98
CA VAL A 295 39.43 -1.98 -3.66
C VAL A 295 40.47 -2.49 -2.64
N PRO A 296 40.70 -3.82 -2.52
CA PRO A 296 41.72 -4.35 -1.63
C PRO A 296 43.15 -3.90 -1.98
N ALA A 297 43.97 -3.62 -0.98
CA ALA A 297 45.39 -3.34 -1.21
C ALA A 297 46.15 -4.65 -1.54
N PRO A 298 47.08 -4.64 -2.51
CA PRO A 298 47.98 -5.77 -2.73
C PRO A 298 48.76 -6.14 -1.46
N ALA A 299 48.98 -7.43 -1.23
CA ALA A 299 49.62 -7.93 -0.02
C ALA A 299 51.00 -7.27 0.21
N GLY A 300 51.20 -6.68 1.38
CA GLY A 300 52.44 -6.00 1.77
C GLY A 300 52.59 -4.55 1.29
N GLN A 301 51.59 -3.95 0.64
CA GLN A 301 51.64 -2.55 0.18
C GLN A 301 50.67 -1.64 0.94
N VAL A 302 51.12 -0.42 1.26
CA VAL A 302 50.28 0.64 1.83
C VAL A 302 49.89 1.62 0.72
N MET A 303 48.63 1.55 0.28
CA MET A 303 48.07 2.46 -0.71
C MET A 303 47.58 3.75 -0.03
N LEU A 304 48.29 4.86 -0.25
CA LEU A 304 47.85 6.19 0.16
C LEU A 304 46.79 6.74 -0.82
N GLY A 305 45.79 7.45 -0.30
CA GLY A 305 44.75 8.09 -1.12
C GLY A 305 43.55 7.20 -1.50
N ARG A 306 43.43 5.98 -0.95
CA ARG A 306 42.28 5.09 -1.21
C ARG A 306 40.94 5.79 -0.96
N ALA A 307 40.01 5.66 -1.90
CA ALA A 307 38.60 5.93 -1.63
C ALA A 307 38.00 4.74 -0.88
N ILE A 308 37.25 5.01 0.18
CA ILE A 308 36.36 4.05 0.82
C ILE A 308 34.95 4.64 0.72
N PHE A 309 34.03 3.84 0.22
CA PHE A 309 32.62 4.19 0.15
C PHE A 309 31.87 3.41 1.23
N TYR A 310 30.85 4.03 1.79
CA TYR A 310 29.91 3.39 2.69
C TYR A 310 28.53 3.52 2.04
N VAL A 311 27.85 2.40 1.82
CA VAL A 311 26.47 2.36 1.29
C VAL A 311 25.59 1.85 2.41
N ALA A 312 24.67 2.68 2.89
CA ALA A 312 23.73 2.28 3.92
C ALA A 312 22.59 1.43 3.34
N ASP A 313 21.90 0.65 4.17
CA ASP A 313 20.80 -0.20 3.72
C ASP A 313 19.60 0.60 3.15
N ASP A 314 19.52 1.91 3.42
CA ASP A 314 18.58 2.85 2.78
C ASP A 314 19.04 3.34 1.40
N GLY A 315 20.17 2.84 0.89
CA GLY A 315 20.77 3.24 -0.38
C GLY A 315 21.68 4.47 -0.31
N GLU A 316 21.82 5.14 0.84
CA GLU A 316 22.64 6.36 0.92
C GLU A 316 24.14 6.04 0.82
N LEU A 317 24.79 6.60 -0.20
CA LEU A 317 26.23 6.47 -0.43
C LEU A 317 27.00 7.66 0.16
N GLU A 318 27.94 7.34 1.05
CA GLU A 318 28.91 8.28 1.62
C GLU A 318 30.34 7.95 1.15
N ARG A 319 31.14 8.98 0.86
CA ARG A 319 32.58 8.83 0.57
C ARG A 319 33.40 9.25 1.80
N SER A 320 34.11 8.31 2.39
CA SER A 320 35.05 8.59 3.47
C SER A 320 36.37 9.17 2.93
N SER A 321 36.96 10.09 3.70
CA SER A 321 38.27 10.66 3.41
C SER A 321 39.39 9.77 3.97
N SER A 322 40.56 9.77 3.34
CA SER A 322 41.69 8.92 3.71
C SER A 322 42.28 9.21 5.11
N SER A 323 41.82 10.27 5.78
CA SER A 323 42.28 10.70 7.10
C SER A 323 41.50 10.09 8.27
N THR A 324 40.35 9.46 8.02
CA THR A 324 39.52 8.87 9.09
C THR A 324 39.66 7.34 9.12
N PRO A 325 39.99 6.72 10.28
CA PRO A 325 40.01 5.26 10.39
C PRO A 325 38.63 4.64 10.10
N PRO A 326 38.55 3.50 9.38
CA PRO A 326 37.27 2.89 9.02
C PRO A 326 36.34 2.60 10.21
N SER A 327 36.91 2.23 11.36
CA SER A 327 36.19 1.95 12.62
C SER A 327 35.63 3.20 13.31
N ALA A 328 36.22 4.38 13.06
CA ALA A 328 35.68 5.65 13.54
C ALA A 328 34.61 6.19 12.60
N TYR A 329 34.79 6.02 11.29
CA TYR A 329 33.81 6.43 10.29
C TYR A 329 32.50 5.62 10.38
N SER A 330 32.61 4.30 10.61
CA SER A 330 31.44 3.41 10.71
C SER A 330 30.48 3.79 11.84
N ILE A 331 30.98 4.33 12.97
CA ILE A 331 30.14 4.78 14.09
C ILE A 331 29.30 5.99 13.67
N GLY A 332 29.93 7.03 13.11
CA GLY A 332 29.20 8.22 12.65
C GLY A 332 28.25 7.93 11.48
N PHE A 333 28.59 6.97 10.62
CA PHE A 333 27.72 6.45 9.56
C PHE A 333 26.46 5.78 10.14
N GLU A 334 26.62 4.97 11.19
CA GLU A 334 25.51 4.33 11.91
C GLU A 334 24.61 5.35 12.63
N GLU A 335 25.19 6.41 13.21
CA GLU A 335 24.44 7.53 13.79
C GLU A 335 23.62 8.28 12.73
N ARG A 336 24.19 8.54 11.54
CA ARG A 336 23.48 9.21 10.44
C ARG A 336 22.34 8.37 9.89
N PHE A 337 22.56 7.07 9.67
CA PHE A 337 21.51 6.14 9.28
C PHE A 337 20.33 6.15 10.26
N ARG A 338 20.59 6.03 11.57
CA ARG A 338 19.56 6.14 12.61
C ARG A 338 18.80 7.47 12.58
N GLN A 339 19.52 8.58 12.40
CA GLN A 339 18.90 9.91 12.30
C GLN A 339 17.97 10.05 11.09
N ARG A 340 18.35 9.50 9.92
CA ARG A 340 17.50 9.51 8.72
C ARG A 340 16.21 8.69 8.91
N LEU A 341 16.30 7.55 9.59
CA LEU A 341 15.14 6.71 9.92
C LEU A 341 14.32 7.21 11.13
N GLY A 342 14.74 8.29 11.79
CA GLY A 342 14.07 8.83 12.98
C GLY A 342 14.15 7.93 14.22
N ILE A 343 15.12 7.01 14.26
CA ILE A 343 15.31 6.03 15.35
C ILE A 343 16.30 6.59 16.37
N SER A 344 15.85 6.82 17.60
CA SER A 344 16.68 7.32 18.72
C SER A 344 17.19 6.21 19.62
#